data_AF-A0A7R9HFG8-F1
#
_entry.id   AF-A0A7R9HFG8-F1
#
_cell.length_a   1.000
_cell.length_b   1.000
_cell.length_c   1.000
_cell.angle_alpha   90.00
_cell.angle_beta   90.00
_cell.angle_gamma   90.00
#
_symmetry.space_group_name_H-M   'P 1'
#
loop_
_entity.id
_entity.type
_entity.pdbx_description
1 polymer ?
#
loop_
_entity_poly.entity_id
_entity_poly.type
_entity_poly.pdbx_seq_one_letter_code
_entity_poly.pdbx_strand_id
1 'polypeptide(L)'
;MFHNNCMLLSHRLITLGHEYQDRMPPVLQQHTVTFVDLAHRLRVLATETFLRQMRAQRDNLLGILRDCALVKNTDVEKCIRQCLRQLELLQTVWEQVLPSTVYCKTLGCLVNTMVQELVLRTMALEDIPADTAVQLVAAFAVVIARAPKVLKVTLEWEVYCPVGCFPGALS
;
A
#
# COMPACT_ATOMS: atom_id res chain seq x y z
N MET A 1 2.58 1.18 -12.66
CA MET A 1 2.56 1.53 -14.10
C MET A 1 1.14 1.75 -14.62
N PHE A 2 0.29 0.74 -14.76
CA PHE A 2 -1.06 0.89 -15.34
C PHE A 2 -1.94 1.96 -14.64
N HIS A 3 -2.03 1.92 -13.31
CA HIS A 3 -2.79 2.89 -12.51
C HIS A 3 -2.41 4.35 -12.84
N ASN A 4 -1.11 4.66 -12.78
CA ASN A 4 -0.60 5.99 -13.10
C ASN A 4 -0.91 6.44 -14.51
N ASN A 5 -0.69 5.55 -15.49
CA ASN A 5 -0.93 5.86 -16.89
C ASN A 5 -2.39 6.23 -17.10
N CYS A 6 -3.31 5.46 -16.51
CA CYS A 6 -4.74 5.76 -16.58
C CYS A 6 -5.12 7.05 -15.84
N MET A 7 -4.50 7.35 -14.69
CA MET A 7 -4.72 8.61 -13.96
C MET A 7 -4.22 9.83 -14.76
N LEU A 8 -3.04 9.72 -15.39
CA LEU A 8 -2.46 10.75 -16.25
C LEU A 8 -3.32 10.97 -17.50
N LEU A 9 -3.69 9.90 -18.20
CA LEU A 9 -4.54 9.97 -19.39
C LEU A 9 -5.91 10.57 -19.05
N SER A 10 -6.51 10.17 -17.93
CA SER A 10 -7.76 10.75 -17.45
C SER A 10 -7.64 12.26 -17.21
N HIS A 11 -6.56 12.72 -16.58
CA HIS A 11 -6.32 14.16 -16.39
C HIS A 11 -6.20 14.89 -17.73
N ARG A 12 -5.45 14.34 -18.69
CA ARG A 12 -5.28 14.95 -20.03
C ARG A 12 -6.59 15.01 -20.83
N LEU A 13 -7.43 13.98 -20.73
CA LEU A 13 -8.75 13.98 -21.38
C LEU A 13 -9.65 15.12 -20.92
N ILE A 14 -9.53 15.56 -19.66
CA ILE A 14 -10.32 16.68 -19.15
C ILE A 14 -9.88 18.01 -19.76
N THR A 15 -8.58 18.19 -20.04
CA THR A 15 -8.05 19.45 -20.60
C THR A 15 -8.12 19.50 -22.13
N LEU A 16 -8.15 18.34 -22.78
CA LEU A 16 -8.10 18.17 -24.25
C LEU A 16 -9.19 18.94 -25.01
N GLY A 17 -10.41 18.99 -24.48
CA GLY A 17 -11.53 19.68 -25.14
C GLY A 17 -11.30 21.18 -25.29
N HIS A 18 -10.75 21.82 -24.25
CA HIS A 18 -10.40 23.23 -24.26
C HIS A 18 -9.11 23.50 -25.05
N GLU A 19 -8.07 22.67 -24.83
CA GLU A 19 -6.74 22.85 -25.43
C GLU A 19 -6.77 22.78 -26.98
N TYR A 20 -7.70 22.02 -27.55
CA TYR A 20 -7.83 21.86 -29.00
C TYR A 20 -9.06 22.54 -29.59
N GLN A 21 -9.80 23.34 -28.80
CA GLN A 21 -11.05 23.97 -29.24
C GLN A 21 -10.84 24.76 -30.55
N ASP A 22 -9.79 25.57 -30.63
CA ASP A 22 -9.48 26.40 -31.80
C ASP A 22 -9.08 25.59 -33.05
N ARG A 23 -8.68 24.32 -32.85
CA ARG A 23 -8.26 23.40 -33.93
C ARG A 23 -9.38 22.44 -34.36
N MET A 24 -10.53 22.48 -33.69
CA MET A 24 -11.68 21.65 -34.05
C MET A 24 -12.43 22.23 -35.26
N PRO A 25 -13.16 21.40 -36.03
CA PRO A 25 -14.07 21.87 -37.06
C PRO A 25 -15.06 22.90 -36.51
N PRO A 26 -15.47 23.92 -37.30
CA PRO A 26 -16.31 25.03 -36.82
C PRO A 26 -17.66 24.57 -36.23
N VAL A 27 -18.19 23.43 -36.68
CA VAL A 27 -19.41 22.82 -36.14
C VAL A 27 -19.24 22.41 -34.66
N LEU A 28 -18.04 21.98 -34.28
CA LEU A 28 -17.70 21.57 -32.92
C LEU A 28 -17.18 22.73 -32.05
N GLN A 29 -16.64 23.80 -32.65
CA GLN A 29 -16.20 24.99 -31.90
C GLN A 29 -17.33 25.69 -31.14
N GLN A 30 -18.56 25.60 -31.66
CA GLN A 30 -19.77 26.15 -31.06
C GLN A 30 -20.32 25.29 -29.91
N HIS A 31 -19.77 24.09 -29.71
CA HIS A 31 -20.24 23.12 -28.72
C HIS A 31 -19.14 22.83 -27.69
N THR A 32 -19.53 22.62 -26.43
CA THR A 32 -18.57 22.17 -25.41
C THR A 32 -18.23 20.69 -25.64
N VAL A 33 -17.13 20.42 -26.32
CA VAL A 33 -16.61 19.05 -26.48
C VAL A 33 -15.89 18.65 -25.19
N THR A 34 -16.44 17.67 -24.47
CA THR A 34 -15.84 17.16 -23.23
C THR A 34 -15.59 15.65 -23.30
N PHE A 35 -14.53 15.18 -22.65
CA PHE A 35 -14.20 13.76 -22.51
C PHE A 35 -14.39 13.27 -21.07
N VAL A 36 -15.28 13.91 -20.31
CA VAL A 36 -15.43 13.66 -18.86
C VAL A 36 -15.84 12.22 -18.58
N ASP A 37 -16.71 11.62 -19.39
CA ASP A 37 -17.12 10.22 -19.23
C ASP A 37 -15.96 9.25 -19.43
N LEU A 38 -15.12 9.49 -20.43
CA LEU A 38 -13.95 8.66 -20.71
C LEU A 38 -12.88 8.83 -19.62
N ALA A 39 -12.65 10.08 -19.19
CA ALA A 39 -11.76 10.38 -18.07
C ALA A 39 -12.23 9.68 -16.79
N HIS A 40 -13.55 9.67 -16.51
CA HIS A 40 -14.11 8.96 -15.38
C HIS A 40 -13.92 7.44 -15.48
N ARG A 41 -14.26 6.83 -16.62
CA ARG A 41 -14.06 5.39 -16.86
C ARG A 41 -12.61 4.96 -16.68
N LEU A 42 -11.65 5.75 -17.15
CA LEU A 42 -10.22 5.47 -16.94
C LEU A 42 -9.82 5.49 -15.47
N ARG A 43 -10.34 6.44 -14.67
CA ARG A 43 -10.07 6.50 -13.21
C ARG A 43 -10.63 5.29 -12.48
N VAL A 44 -11.85 4.88 -12.83
CA VAL A 44 -12.49 3.69 -12.25
C VAL A 44 -11.63 2.46 -12.56
N LEU A 45 -11.28 2.24 -13.82
CA LEU A 45 -10.45 1.11 -14.23
C LEU A 45 -9.06 1.11 -13.57
N ALA A 46 -8.43 2.29 -13.46
CA ALA A 46 -7.16 2.47 -12.78
C ALA A 46 -7.25 2.04 -11.32
N THR A 47 -8.32 2.46 -10.63
CA THR A 47 -8.55 2.21 -9.21
C THR A 47 -8.86 0.73 -8.97
N GLU A 48 -9.75 0.13 -9.76
CA GLU A 48 -10.08 -1.29 -9.66
C GLU A 48 -8.86 -2.19 -9.86
N THR A 49 -8.05 -1.87 -10.88
CA THR A 49 -6.84 -2.64 -11.17
C THR A 49 -5.82 -2.51 -10.04
N PHE A 50 -5.66 -1.30 -9.50
CA PHE A 50 -4.76 -1.07 -8.37
C PHE A 50 -5.25 -1.77 -7.10
N LEU A 51 -6.54 -1.72 -6.79
CA LEU A 51 -7.13 -2.44 -5.67
C LEU A 51 -6.99 -3.96 -5.82
N ARG A 52 -7.09 -4.50 -7.04
CA ARG A 52 -6.82 -5.91 -7.31
C ARG A 52 -5.37 -6.27 -7.02
N GLN A 53 -4.42 -5.41 -7.42
CA GLN A 53 -3.00 -5.58 -7.09
C GLN A 53 -2.77 -5.54 -5.57
N MET A 54 -3.41 -4.60 -4.87
CA MET A 54 -3.34 -4.50 -3.41
C MET A 54 -3.81 -5.79 -2.71
N ARG A 55 -4.96 -6.34 -3.14
CA ARG A 55 -5.47 -7.61 -2.61
C ARG A 55 -4.51 -8.76 -2.86
N ALA A 56 -3.96 -8.87 -4.07
CA ALA A 56 -2.98 -9.92 -4.37
C ALA A 56 -1.73 -9.83 -3.49
N GLN A 57 -1.21 -8.61 -3.24
CA GLN A 57 -0.06 -8.43 -2.35
C GLN A 57 -0.40 -8.78 -0.89
N ARG A 58 -1.58 -8.38 -0.42
CA ARG A 58 -2.08 -8.79 0.90
C ARG A 58 -2.17 -10.30 1.02
N ASP A 59 -2.77 -10.96 0.05
CA ASP A 59 -3.00 -12.41 0.06
C ASP A 59 -1.67 -13.18 -0.01
N ASN A 60 -0.68 -12.67 -0.76
CA ASN A 60 0.67 -13.21 -0.77
C ASN A 60 1.35 -13.10 0.60
N LEU A 61 1.24 -11.95 1.28
CA LEU A 61 1.81 -11.77 2.62
C LEU A 61 1.17 -12.72 3.63
N LEU A 62 -0.16 -12.83 3.62
CA LEU A 62 -0.90 -13.74 4.50
C LEU A 62 -0.60 -15.21 4.16
N GLY A 63 -0.42 -15.53 2.88
CA GLY A 63 0.00 -16.86 2.41
C GLY A 63 1.35 -17.26 2.97
N ILE A 64 2.36 -16.37 2.87
CA ILE A 64 3.69 -16.59 3.47
C ILE A 64 3.52 -16.87 4.96
N LEU A 65 2.82 -15.99 5.69
CA LEU A 65 2.62 -16.16 7.13
C LEU A 65 1.90 -17.46 7.46
N ARG A 66 0.87 -17.87 6.70
CA ARG A 66 0.12 -19.13 6.90
C ARG A 66 1.02 -20.36 6.82
N ASP A 67 1.95 -20.36 5.88
CA ASP A 67 2.84 -21.49 5.66
C ASP A 67 3.95 -21.57 6.75
N CYS A 68 4.05 -20.55 7.61
CA CYS A 68 4.94 -20.53 8.77
C CYS A 68 4.31 -21.27 9.94
N ALA A 69 4.92 -22.39 10.32
CA ALA A 69 4.61 -23.06 11.57
C ALA A 69 5.21 -22.27 12.74
N LEU A 70 4.42 -21.41 13.39
CA LEU A 70 4.82 -20.70 14.61
C LEU A 70 5.26 -21.65 15.74
N VAL A 71 4.75 -22.88 15.72
CA VAL A 71 4.97 -23.91 16.76
C VAL A 71 6.25 -24.73 16.52
N LYS A 72 6.86 -24.68 15.32
CA LYS A 72 8.09 -25.47 15.02
C LYS A 72 9.39 -24.66 15.11
N ASN A 73 9.35 -23.41 15.57
CA ASN A 73 10.50 -22.61 16.01
C ASN A 73 11.62 -22.30 14.97
N THR A 74 11.66 -22.93 13.80
CA THR A 74 12.76 -22.73 12.84
C THR A 74 12.46 -21.73 11.71
N ASP A 75 11.21 -21.31 11.55
CA ASP A 75 10.77 -20.66 10.31
C ASP A 75 10.10 -19.30 10.50
N VAL A 76 9.77 -18.89 11.73
CA VAL A 76 9.04 -17.62 11.99
C VAL A 76 9.85 -16.40 11.58
N GLU A 77 11.11 -16.33 11.99
CA GLU A 77 11.99 -15.22 11.63
C GLU A 77 12.23 -15.16 10.11
N LYS A 78 12.43 -16.32 9.47
CA LYS A 78 12.62 -16.41 8.02
C LYS A 78 11.39 -15.91 7.27
N CYS A 79 10.21 -16.32 7.70
CA CYS A 79 8.95 -15.87 7.16
C CYS A 79 8.74 -14.36 7.28
N ILE A 80 9.01 -13.80 8.45
CA ILE A 80 8.93 -12.36 8.67
C ILE A 80 9.93 -11.63 7.77
N ARG A 81 11.16 -12.14 7.66
CA ARG A 81 12.16 -11.59 6.73
C ARG A 81 11.69 -11.66 5.27
N GLN A 82 10.98 -12.73 4.89
CA GLN A 82 10.41 -12.90 3.56
C GLN A 82 9.28 -11.89 3.30
N CYS A 83 8.33 -11.73 4.23
CA CYS A 83 7.28 -10.71 4.14
C CYS A 83 7.88 -9.29 4.02
N LEU A 84 8.86 -8.96 4.86
CA LEU A 84 9.55 -7.66 4.81
C LEU A 84 10.27 -7.44 3.49
N ARG A 85 10.90 -8.49 2.93
CA ARG A 85 11.56 -8.39 1.61
C ARG A 85 10.56 -8.16 0.48
N GLN A 86 9.37 -8.78 0.55
CA GLN A 86 8.29 -8.49 -0.40
C GLN A 86 7.83 -7.03 -0.31
N LEU A 87 7.70 -6.50 0.91
CA LEU A 87 7.34 -5.10 1.15
C LEU A 87 8.42 -4.13 0.65
N GLU A 88 9.70 -4.43 0.86
CA GLU A 88 10.84 -3.66 0.33
C GLU A 88 10.86 -3.66 -1.22
N LEU A 89 10.55 -4.79 -1.85
CA LEU A 89 10.42 -4.86 -3.31
C LEU A 89 9.28 -3.95 -3.80
N LEU A 90 8.11 -4.00 -3.14
CA LEU A 90 6.99 -3.12 -3.46
C LEU A 90 7.36 -1.64 -3.26
N GLN A 91 8.12 -1.30 -2.21
CA GLN A 91 8.63 0.05 -2.00
C GLN A 91 9.37 0.55 -3.24
N THR A 92 10.34 -0.21 -3.77
CA THR A 92 11.14 0.25 -4.93
C THR A 92 10.31 0.55 -6.17
N VAL A 93 9.26 -0.24 -6.40
CA VAL A 93 8.39 -0.08 -7.59
C VAL A 93 7.35 1.01 -7.36
N TRP A 94 6.77 1.10 -6.17
CA TRP A 94 5.64 2.00 -5.90
C TRP A 94 6.06 3.40 -5.53
N GLU A 95 7.26 3.58 -4.98
CA GLU A 95 7.77 4.90 -4.62
C GLU A 95 7.91 5.83 -5.82
N GLN A 96 8.41 5.33 -6.94
CA GLN A 96 8.64 6.13 -8.16
C GLN A 96 7.36 6.34 -8.98
N VAL A 97 6.27 5.72 -8.56
CA VAL A 97 5.04 5.57 -9.35
C VAL A 97 3.92 6.29 -8.60
N LEU A 98 3.66 5.94 -7.35
CA LEU A 98 2.52 6.48 -6.62
C LEU A 98 2.82 7.86 -6.02
N PRO A 99 1.82 8.77 -5.98
CA PRO A 99 1.91 9.96 -5.14
C PRO A 99 2.18 9.57 -3.68
N SER A 100 2.96 10.39 -2.96
CA SER A 100 3.39 10.11 -1.58
C SER A 100 2.23 9.71 -0.65
N THR A 101 1.10 10.40 -0.75
CA THR A 101 -0.10 10.14 0.06
C THR A 101 -0.73 8.77 -0.23
N VAL A 102 -0.72 8.33 -1.50
CA VAL A 102 -1.25 7.02 -1.90
C VAL A 102 -0.26 5.93 -1.50
N TYR A 103 1.03 6.15 -1.75
CA TYR A 103 2.11 5.25 -1.36
C TYR A 103 2.11 4.93 0.15
N CYS A 104 2.10 5.95 1.01
CA CYS A 104 2.13 5.75 2.46
C CYS A 104 0.89 4.98 2.95
N LYS A 105 -0.29 5.32 2.42
CA LYS A 105 -1.54 4.63 2.77
C LYS A 105 -1.52 3.16 2.35
N THR A 106 -1.06 2.86 1.14
CA THR A 106 -1.11 1.51 0.60
C THR A 106 -0.08 0.61 1.25
N LEU A 107 1.17 1.06 1.31
CA LEU A 107 2.25 0.29 1.91
C LEU A 107 2.07 0.18 3.43
N GLY A 108 1.59 1.24 4.08
CA GLY A 108 1.19 1.24 5.48
C GLY A 108 0.10 0.22 5.79
N CYS A 109 -0.91 0.11 4.93
CA CYS A 109 -1.97 -0.89 5.07
C CYS A 109 -1.43 -2.33 4.97
N LEU A 110 -0.49 -2.60 4.05
CA LEU A 110 0.13 -3.92 3.92
C LEU A 110 1.00 -4.28 5.14
N VAL A 111 1.81 -3.32 5.62
CA VAL A 111 2.60 -3.48 6.85
C VAL A 111 1.68 -3.73 8.04
N ASN A 112 0.63 -2.93 8.20
CA ASN A 112 -0.35 -3.10 9.27
C ASN A 112 -1.00 -4.49 9.23
N THR A 113 -1.39 -4.96 8.04
CA THR A 113 -1.98 -6.29 7.87
C THR A 113 -1.01 -7.39 8.30
N MET A 114 0.26 -7.29 7.91
CA MET A 114 1.30 -8.25 8.31
C MET A 114 1.48 -8.28 9.84
N VAL A 115 1.58 -7.11 10.47
CA VAL A 115 1.77 -6.99 11.92
C VAL A 115 0.55 -7.51 12.67
N GLN A 116 -0.65 -7.14 12.24
CA GLN A 116 -1.90 -7.60 12.84
C GLN A 116 -2.01 -9.12 12.80
N GLU A 117 -1.68 -9.75 11.66
CA GLU A 117 -1.68 -11.21 11.54
C GLU A 117 -0.66 -11.87 12.48
N LEU A 118 0.55 -11.31 12.60
CA LEU A 118 1.57 -11.82 13.52
C LEU A 118 1.10 -11.74 14.98
N VAL A 119 0.49 -10.62 15.38
CA VAL A 119 -0.04 -10.42 16.73
C VAL A 119 -1.16 -11.42 17.00
N LEU A 120 -2.14 -11.53 16.10
CA LEU A 120 -3.28 -12.44 16.26
C LEU A 120 -2.82 -13.89 16.45
N ARG A 121 -1.84 -14.34 15.67
CA ARG A 121 -1.33 -15.71 15.80
C ARG A 121 -0.49 -15.92 17.04
N THR A 122 0.24 -14.89 17.48
CA THR A 122 0.98 -14.95 18.75
C THR A 122 0.01 -15.08 19.91
N MET A 123 -1.10 -14.33 19.89
CA MET A 123 -2.15 -14.40 20.91
C MET A 123 -2.95 -15.72 20.88
N ALA A 124 -2.94 -16.44 19.75
CA ALA A 124 -3.61 -17.74 19.62
C ALA A 124 -2.79 -18.91 20.18
N LEU A 125 -1.54 -18.68 20.61
CA LEU A 125 -0.72 -19.70 21.27
C LEU A 125 -1.18 -19.84 22.74
N GLU A 126 -1.69 -21.02 23.10
CA GLU A 126 -2.19 -21.32 24.45
C GLU A 126 -1.05 -21.41 25.48
N ASP A 127 0.05 -22.08 25.12
CA ASP A 127 1.28 -22.15 25.91
C ASP A 127 2.48 -21.71 25.06
N ILE A 128 3.21 -20.69 25.54
CA ILE A 128 4.43 -20.20 24.87
C ILE A 128 5.64 -20.73 25.64
N PRO A 129 6.35 -21.74 25.13
CA PRO A 129 7.58 -22.19 25.77
C PRO A 129 8.66 -21.10 25.67
N ALA A 130 9.58 -21.07 26.63
CA ALA A 130 10.58 -20.01 26.75
C ALA A 130 11.40 -19.80 25.47
N ASP A 131 11.77 -20.88 24.78
CA ASP A 131 12.53 -20.81 23.54
C ASP A 131 11.74 -20.13 22.41
N THR A 132 10.44 -20.43 22.29
CA THR A 132 9.54 -19.78 21.32
C THR A 132 9.35 -18.29 21.66
N ALA A 133 9.24 -17.94 22.95
CA ALA A 133 9.14 -16.55 23.37
C ALA A 133 10.37 -15.73 22.95
N VAL A 134 11.58 -16.26 23.17
CA VAL A 134 12.84 -15.61 22.75
C VAL A 134 12.87 -15.39 21.24
N GLN A 135 12.46 -16.38 20.46
CA GLN A 135 12.40 -16.28 18.99
C GLN A 135 11.36 -15.28 18.50
N LEU A 136 10.18 -15.22 19.14
CA LEU A 136 9.17 -14.22 18.83
C LEU A 136 9.69 -12.81 19.10
N VAL A 137 10.35 -12.59 20.23
CA VAL A 137 10.98 -11.30 20.55
C VAL A 137 12.01 -10.91 19.48
N ALA A 138 12.90 -11.82 19.09
CA ALA A 138 13.87 -11.57 18.02
C ALA A 138 13.19 -11.28 16.66
N ALA A 139 12.15 -12.03 16.32
CA ALA A 139 11.34 -11.83 15.12
C ALA A 139 10.66 -10.45 15.10
N PHE A 140 10.00 -10.04 16.19
CA PHE A 140 9.39 -8.72 16.30
C PHE A 140 10.42 -7.59 16.29
N ALA A 141 11.61 -7.80 16.86
CA ALA A 141 12.70 -6.82 16.77
C ALA A 141 13.12 -6.56 15.31
N VAL A 142 13.12 -7.59 14.45
CA VAL A 142 13.37 -7.42 13.01
C VAL A 142 12.27 -6.58 12.34
N VAL A 143 11.00 -6.78 12.72
CA VAL A 143 9.88 -5.96 12.22
C VAL A 143 10.06 -4.51 12.63
N ILE A 144 10.32 -4.24 13.91
CA ILE A 144 10.54 -2.89 14.46
C ILE A 144 11.69 -2.18 13.74
N ALA A 145 12.79 -2.90 13.44
CA ALA A 145 13.95 -2.33 12.79
C ALA A 145 13.77 -2.03 11.29
N ARG A 146 12.92 -2.79 10.58
CA ARG A 146 12.80 -2.73 9.10
C ARG A 146 11.52 -2.08 8.61
N ALA A 147 10.38 -2.31 9.25
CA ALA A 147 9.09 -1.79 8.80
C ALA A 147 9.06 -0.25 8.67
N PRO A 148 9.65 0.56 9.58
CA PRO A 148 9.68 2.01 9.42
C PRO A 148 10.45 2.48 8.19
N LYS A 149 11.51 1.75 7.80
CA LYS A 149 12.35 2.06 6.63
C LYS A 149 11.57 1.86 5.32
N VAL A 150 10.72 0.83 5.29
CA VAL A 150 9.81 0.56 4.17
C VAL A 150 8.81 1.70 4.00
N LEU A 151 8.31 2.28 5.09
CA LEU A 151 7.33 3.36 5.06
C LEU A 151 7.94 4.74 4.86
N LYS A 152 9.28 4.86 4.81
CA LYS A 152 9.99 6.15 4.89
C LYS A 152 9.49 7.01 6.05
N VAL A 153 9.23 6.39 7.21
CA VAL A 153 9.01 7.15 8.45
C VAL A 153 10.37 7.72 8.85
N THR A 154 10.78 8.77 8.17
CA THR A 154 11.97 9.55 8.45
C THR A 154 11.45 10.94 8.79
N LEU A 155 11.16 11.15 10.08
CA LEU A 155 11.06 12.44 10.77
C LEU A 155 10.26 13.61 10.12
N GLU A 156 9.33 13.36 9.20
CA GLU A 156 8.37 14.38 8.70
C GLU A 156 6.96 14.23 9.30
N TRP A 157 6.80 13.50 10.41
CA TRP A 157 5.50 13.33 11.07
C TRP A 157 4.97 14.62 11.72
N GLU A 158 5.78 15.67 11.85
CA GLU A 158 5.34 17.00 12.29
C GLU A 158 4.60 17.79 11.21
N VAL A 159 4.74 17.46 9.92
CA VAL A 159 4.26 18.34 8.83
C VAL A 159 2.96 17.87 8.18
N TYR A 160 2.59 16.58 8.30
CA TYR A 160 1.47 16.01 7.52
C TYR A 160 0.37 15.31 8.33
N CYS A 161 0.35 15.43 9.66
CA CYS A 161 -0.80 15.01 10.45
C CYS A 161 -1.67 16.24 10.78
N PRO A 162 -2.71 16.56 9.98
CA PRO A 162 -3.76 17.42 10.51
C PRO A 162 -4.36 16.67 11.70
N VAL A 163 -4.16 17.27 12.86
CA VAL A 163 -4.61 16.86 14.19
C VAL A 163 -5.99 16.18 14.08
N GLY A 164 -6.06 14.86 14.22
CA GLY A 164 -7.36 14.16 14.20
C GLY A 164 -7.41 12.68 13.82
N CYS A 165 -6.35 12.05 13.32
CA CYS A 165 -6.46 10.66 12.80
C CYS A 165 -6.06 9.52 13.76
N PHE A 166 -5.75 9.81 15.03
CA PHE A 166 -5.57 8.77 16.05
C PHE A 166 -6.46 9.05 17.26
N PRO A 167 -7.67 8.48 17.34
CA PRO A 167 -8.38 8.40 18.61
C PRO A 167 -7.75 7.25 19.42
N GLY A 168 -7.11 7.61 20.53
CA GLY A 168 -6.70 6.64 21.56
C GLY A 168 -5.20 6.41 21.65
N ALA A 169 -4.47 7.41 22.14
CA ALA A 169 -3.16 7.19 22.76
C ALA A 169 -2.92 8.21 23.88
N LEU A 170 -3.90 8.40 24.77
CA LEU A 170 -3.68 9.01 26.09
C LEU A 170 -4.77 8.53 27.04
N SER A 171 -4.47 7.44 27.73
CA SER A 171 -4.91 7.13 29.10
C SER A 171 -4.24 5.85 29.56
#